data_AF-A0A932GD31-F1
#
_entry.id   AF-A0A932GD31-F1
#
_cell.length_a   1.000
_cell.length_b   1.000
_cell.length_c   1.000
_cell.angle_alpha   90.00
_cell.angle_beta   90.00
_cell.angle_gamma   90.00
#
_symmetry.space_group_name_H-M   'P 1'
#
loop_
_entity.id
_entity.type
_entity.pdbx_description
1 polymer ?
#
loop_
_entity_poly.entity_id
_entity_poly.type
_entity_poly.pdbx_seq_one_letter_code
_entity_poly.pdbx_strand_id
1 'polypeptide(L)'
;VVGSAAFEVETGNPAVEGGQGRAILCLTADRTSNGPHLAYPNPAAPGAKPDAEDWVWDNFNCDPYARNAMIETAENVARECEITTEEQHEVMLMRYGQYREALANDAAFHRRYMVTPVEVNPSGKKVIATVKDDEGVFPTTVDGLARLRPVLPNGTVTFGAQTYPADGNAGMIVTTQARAAELSRDPKIKIQIVSFAQGRVKKGFMPQANVPAARQALKLAGLDIKEVKAIKTHNPFALNDIYISREMGVSKAAMNNYGSSLVWGHPQGPTGMRLMMELIEELALLGGGYGLFTGCAAGDTAAAVVLKVGG
;
A
#
# COMPACT_ATOMS: atom_id res chain seq x y z
N VAL A 1 -7.97 -7.67 5.51
CA VAL A 1 -8.24 -8.72 4.50
C VAL A 1 -7.27 -9.90 4.66
N VAL A 2 -5.99 -9.76 4.30
CA VAL A 2 -5.02 -10.89 4.36
C VAL A 2 -4.82 -11.45 5.77
N GLY A 3 -4.62 -10.60 6.79
CA GLY A 3 -4.50 -11.07 8.18
C GLY A 3 -5.76 -11.79 8.70
N SER A 4 -6.94 -11.30 8.32
CA SER A 4 -8.23 -11.94 8.65
C SER A 4 -8.38 -13.30 7.98
N ALA A 5 -8.01 -13.40 6.69
CA ALA A 5 -8.02 -14.65 5.96
C ALA A 5 -7.04 -15.69 6.55
N ALA A 6 -5.88 -15.25 7.03
CA ALA A 6 -4.93 -16.13 7.71
C ALA A 6 -5.52 -16.73 9.00
N PHE A 7 -6.15 -15.89 9.83
CA PHE A 7 -6.85 -16.35 11.03
C PHE A 7 -7.99 -17.32 10.70
N GLU A 8 -8.78 -17.03 9.67
CA GLU A 8 -9.86 -17.91 9.22
C GLU A 8 -9.38 -19.25 8.67
N VAL A 9 -8.23 -19.28 7.97
CA VAL A 9 -7.60 -20.52 7.52
C VAL A 9 -7.05 -21.32 8.70
N GLU A 10 -6.44 -20.66 9.68
CA GLU A 10 -5.85 -21.31 10.86
C GLU A 10 -6.91 -21.91 11.80
N THR A 11 -8.02 -21.19 12.01
CA THR A 11 -9.14 -21.63 12.85
C THR A 11 -10.16 -22.51 12.12
N GLY A 12 -10.02 -22.67 10.80
CA GLY A 12 -10.91 -23.47 9.97
C GLY A 12 -10.94 -24.94 10.40
N ASN A 13 -12.12 -25.58 10.32
CA ASN A 13 -12.28 -26.99 10.69
C ASN A 13 -12.07 -27.89 9.46
N PRO A 14 -10.99 -28.69 9.40
CA PRO A 14 -10.69 -29.54 8.24
C PRO A 14 -11.79 -30.56 7.92
N ALA A 15 -12.57 -30.97 8.93
CA ALA A 15 -13.67 -31.93 8.76
C ALA A 15 -14.86 -31.35 7.98
N VAL A 16 -15.08 -30.03 8.06
CA VAL A 16 -16.11 -29.32 7.28
C VAL A 16 -15.61 -29.04 5.86
N GLU A 17 -14.29 -28.96 5.68
CA GLU A 17 -13.62 -28.56 4.43
C GLU A 17 -13.20 -29.76 3.55
N GLY A 18 -13.77 -30.95 3.81
CA GLY A 18 -13.49 -32.16 3.03
C GLY A 18 -12.03 -32.63 3.12
N GLY A 19 -11.32 -32.29 4.21
CA GLY A 19 -9.94 -32.71 4.46
C GLY A 19 -8.85 -31.98 3.65
N GLN A 20 -9.20 -31.09 2.72
CA GLN A 20 -8.23 -30.37 1.87
C GLN A 20 -7.74 -29.05 2.49
N GLY A 21 -8.41 -28.56 3.53
CA GLY A 21 -8.12 -27.28 4.16
C GLY A 21 -8.62 -26.08 3.36
N ARG A 22 -8.94 -24.98 4.06
CA ARG A 22 -9.52 -23.77 3.48
C ARG A 22 -8.56 -23.05 2.55
N ALA A 23 -9.08 -22.59 1.40
CA ALA A 23 -8.40 -21.63 0.54
C ALA A 23 -9.28 -20.39 0.37
N ILE A 24 -8.77 -19.22 0.74
CA ILE A 24 -9.49 -17.95 0.71
C ILE A 24 -8.83 -17.06 -0.34
N LEU A 25 -9.58 -16.72 -1.37
CA LEU A 25 -9.17 -15.71 -2.35
C LEU A 25 -9.43 -14.31 -1.77
N CYS A 26 -8.35 -13.61 -1.43
CA CYS A 26 -8.37 -12.22 -1.02
C CYS A 26 -8.24 -11.34 -2.26
N LEU A 27 -9.25 -10.52 -2.57
CA LEU A 27 -9.22 -9.57 -3.68
C LEU A 27 -9.34 -8.14 -3.17
N THR A 28 -8.61 -7.23 -3.81
CA THR A 28 -8.83 -5.80 -3.70
C THR A 28 -8.94 -5.23 -5.10
N ALA A 29 -9.88 -4.32 -5.28
CA ALA A 29 -10.05 -3.57 -6.51
C ALA A 29 -10.39 -2.15 -6.12
N ASP A 30 -9.79 -1.20 -6.84
CA ASP A 30 -10.10 0.20 -6.67
C ASP A 30 -10.07 0.88 -8.04
N ARG A 31 -11.03 1.77 -8.24
CA ARG A 31 -11.17 2.53 -9.47
C ARG A 31 -11.56 3.96 -9.10
N THR A 32 -10.56 4.79 -8.96
CA THR A 32 -10.69 6.19 -8.55
C THR A 32 -11.04 7.09 -9.73
N SER A 33 -10.71 6.68 -10.97
CA SER A 33 -10.92 7.47 -12.18
C SER A 33 -12.38 7.74 -12.55
N ASN A 34 -13.33 6.94 -12.07
CA ASN A 34 -14.75 7.07 -12.40
C ASN A 34 -15.68 6.91 -11.17
N GLY A 35 -15.21 7.38 -10.01
CA GLY A 35 -15.98 7.36 -8.77
C GLY A 35 -17.39 7.96 -8.92
N PRO A 36 -18.40 7.40 -8.24
CA PRO A 36 -19.77 7.89 -8.34
C PRO A 36 -19.95 9.25 -7.64
N HIS A 37 -20.83 10.07 -8.18
CA HIS A 37 -21.43 11.20 -7.49
C HIS A 37 -22.78 10.75 -6.92
N LEU A 38 -22.95 10.81 -5.61
CA LEU A 38 -24.17 10.41 -4.93
C LEU A 38 -24.98 11.63 -4.54
N ALA A 39 -26.30 11.54 -4.67
CA ALA A 39 -27.24 12.57 -4.23
C ALA A 39 -28.28 11.94 -3.30
N TYR A 40 -28.40 12.49 -2.10
CA TYR A 40 -29.31 12.02 -1.06
C TYR A 40 -30.45 13.02 -0.88
N PRO A 41 -31.72 12.59 -0.95
CA PRO A 41 -32.83 13.47 -0.62
C PRO A 41 -32.70 14.00 0.80
N ASN A 42 -32.75 15.32 0.97
CA ASN A 42 -32.80 15.97 2.27
C ASN A 42 -33.98 16.94 2.35
N PRO A 43 -35.21 16.44 2.62
CA PRO A 43 -36.41 17.27 2.68
C PRO A 43 -36.38 18.33 3.80
N ALA A 44 -35.52 18.15 4.80
CA ALA A 44 -35.37 19.07 5.93
C ALA A 44 -34.42 20.23 5.64
N ALA A 45 -33.60 20.15 4.59
CA ALA A 45 -32.71 21.22 4.18
C ALA A 45 -33.49 22.44 3.67
N PRO A 46 -32.95 23.67 3.79
CA PRO A 46 -33.54 24.85 3.14
C PRO A 46 -33.79 24.62 1.65
N GLY A 47 -35.05 24.72 1.23
CA GLY A 47 -35.48 24.46 -0.14
C GLY A 47 -35.44 22.99 -0.55
N ALA A 48 -35.40 22.05 0.41
CA ALA A 48 -35.24 20.61 0.18
C ALA A 48 -34.03 20.27 -0.70
N LYS A 49 -32.97 21.10 -0.63
CA LYS A 49 -31.73 20.89 -1.37
C LYS A 49 -31.14 19.52 -0.97
N PRO A 50 -30.86 18.61 -1.92
CA PRO A 50 -30.27 17.32 -1.60
C PRO A 50 -28.83 17.50 -1.08
N ASP A 51 -28.42 16.58 -0.21
CA ASP A 51 -27.01 16.40 0.09
C ASP A 51 -26.34 15.67 -1.08
N ALA A 52 -25.07 15.98 -1.34
CA ALA A 52 -24.31 15.35 -2.40
C ALA A 52 -22.94 14.92 -1.87
N GLU A 53 -22.43 13.81 -2.42
CA GLU A 53 -21.13 13.25 -2.08
C GLU A 53 -20.39 12.81 -3.34
N ASP A 54 -19.19 13.35 -3.55
CA ASP A 54 -18.20 12.80 -4.48
C ASP A 54 -17.43 11.68 -3.78
N TRP A 55 -17.89 10.43 -3.92
CA TRP A 55 -17.45 9.29 -3.08
C TRP A 55 -15.94 9.18 -2.92
N VAL A 56 -15.16 9.44 -3.98
CA VAL A 56 -13.70 9.34 -3.89
C VAL A 56 -13.11 10.58 -3.21
N TRP A 57 -13.45 11.77 -3.70
CA TRP A 57 -12.81 13.02 -3.26
C TRP A 57 -13.24 13.45 -1.86
N ASP A 58 -14.52 13.30 -1.52
CA ASP A 58 -15.02 13.71 -0.21
C ASP A 58 -14.46 12.83 0.92
N ASN A 59 -14.28 11.54 0.69
CA ASN A 59 -13.62 10.64 1.65
C ASN A 59 -12.13 10.97 1.83
N PHE A 60 -11.43 11.48 0.80
CA PHE A 60 -10.05 11.94 0.93
C PHE A 60 -9.94 13.29 1.65
N ASN A 61 -10.94 14.16 1.47
CA ASN A 61 -11.00 15.50 2.04
C ASN A 61 -11.59 15.54 3.45
N CYS A 62 -12.32 14.51 3.87
CA CYS A 62 -12.96 14.47 5.17
C CYS A 62 -13.00 13.05 5.73
N ASP A 63 -11.97 12.70 6.49
CA ASP A 63 -11.94 11.44 7.23
C ASP A 63 -13.15 11.32 8.18
N PRO A 64 -13.90 10.20 8.21
CA PRO A 64 -15.09 10.09 9.04
C PRO A 64 -14.80 10.12 10.55
N TYR A 65 -13.58 9.75 10.97
CA TYR A 65 -13.16 9.74 12.37
C TYR A 65 -12.48 11.07 12.74
N ALA A 66 -11.43 11.44 12.02
CA ALA A 66 -10.56 12.59 12.20
C ALA A 66 -11.22 13.92 11.79
N ARG A 67 -12.16 13.89 10.84
CA ARG A 67 -12.86 15.06 10.26
C ARG A 67 -11.91 16.07 9.62
N ASN A 68 -10.80 15.59 9.09
CA ASN A 68 -9.79 16.38 8.40
C ASN A 68 -9.39 15.68 7.08
N ALA A 69 -8.81 16.43 6.16
CA ALA A 69 -8.31 15.87 4.92
C ALA A 69 -7.05 15.02 5.17
N MET A 70 -6.80 14.00 4.34
CA MET A 70 -5.60 13.18 4.46
C MET A 70 -4.31 14.02 4.42
N ILE A 71 -4.27 15.05 3.56
CA ILE A 71 -3.15 15.98 3.47
C ILE A 71 -2.92 16.78 4.77
N GLU A 72 -3.98 17.11 5.52
CA GLU A 72 -3.84 17.79 6.81
C GLU A 72 -3.21 16.87 7.86
N THR A 73 -3.50 15.56 7.80
CA THR A 73 -2.81 14.58 8.66
C THR A 73 -1.31 14.54 8.38
N ALA A 74 -0.92 14.67 7.11
CA ALA A 74 0.47 14.70 6.69
C ALA A 74 1.18 15.96 7.22
N GLU A 75 0.58 17.14 7.04
CA GLU A 75 1.15 18.39 7.54
C GLU A 75 1.24 18.45 9.07
N ASN A 76 0.31 17.82 9.79
CA ASN A 76 0.41 17.70 11.25
C ASN A 76 1.65 16.91 11.67
N VAL A 77 1.93 15.79 10.99
CA VAL A 77 3.14 14.99 11.25
C VAL A 77 4.39 15.74 10.82
N ALA A 78 4.38 16.39 9.65
CA ALA A 78 5.50 17.19 9.17
C ALA A 78 5.87 18.29 10.17
N ARG A 79 4.88 19.01 10.70
CA ARG A 79 5.08 20.06 11.71
C ARG A 79 5.62 19.50 13.03
N GLU A 80 5.03 18.42 13.52
CA GLU A 80 5.43 17.81 14.81
C GLU A 80 6.84 17.22 14.76
N CYS A 81 7.22 16.63 13.64
CA CYS A 81 8.50 15.99 13.45
C CYS A 81 9.52 16.89 12.74
N GLU A 82 9.18 18.15 12.49
CA GLU A 82 10.03 19.13 11.78
C GLU A 82 10.58 18.59 10.45
N ILE A 83 9.74 17.87 9.70
CA ILE A 83 10.10 17.28 8.40
C ILE A 83 9.96 18.36 7.32
N THR A 84 11.05 18.67 6.64
CA THR A 84 11.06 19.74 5.64
C THR A 84 10.55 19.26 4.27
N THR A 85 10.26 20.21 3.38
CA THR A 85 9.91 19.92 1.98
C THR A 85 11.06 19.21 1.27
N GLU A 86 12.30 19.63 1.53
CA GLU A 86 13.51 19.10 0.91
C GLU A 86 13.71 17.62 1.28
N GLU A 87 13.55 17.25 2.56
CA GLU A 87 13.65 15.85 2.98
C GLU A 87 12.60 14.96 2.29
N GLN A 88 11.39 15.49 2.09
CA GLN A 88 10.33 14.78 1.37
C GLN A 88 10.66 14.61 -0.12
N HIS A 89 11.24 15.64 -0.74
CA HIS A 89 11.69 15.58 -2.14
C HIS A 89 12.85 14.60 -2.33
N GLU A 90 13.77 14.48 -1.37
CA GLU A 90 14.82 13.46 -1.38
C GLU A 90 14.23 12.04 -1.41
N VAL A 91 13.19 11.79 -0.60
CA VAL A 91 12.48 10.50 -0.62
C VAL A 91 11.81 10.28 -1.97
N MET A 92 11.14 11.27 -2.53
CA MET A 92 10.51 11.12 -3.85
C MET A 92 11.54 10.76 -4.93
N LEU A 93 12.69 11.45 -4.97
CA LEU A 93 13.76 11.14 -5.92
C LEU A 93 14.29 9.72 -5.75
N MET A 94 14.47 9.29 -4.50
CA MET A 94 14.90 7.93 -4.17
C MET A 94 13.90 6.89 -4.67
N ARG A 95 12.59 7.08 -4.42
CA ARG A 95 11.55 6.16 -4.88
C ARG A 95 11.44 6.11 -6.39
N TYR A 96 11.59 7.25 -7.06
CA TYR A 96 11.62 7.29 -8.52
C TYR A 96 12.84 6.57 -9.10
N GLY A 97 14.02 6.74 -8.49
CA GLY A 97 15.23 6.01 -8.86
C GLY A 97 15.07 4.49 -8.73
N GLN A 98 14.62 4.02 -7.56
CA GLN A 98 14.34 2.61 -7.30
C GLN A 98 13.31 2.02 -8.28
N TYR A 99 12.25 2.77 -8.60
CA TYR A 99 11.27 2.35 -9.61
C TYR A 99 11.92 2.20 -10.99
N ARG A 100 12.76 3.15 -11.41
CA ARG A 100 13.47 3.07 -12.69
C ARG A 100 14.42 1.87 -12.76
N GLU A 101 15.08 1.54 -11.66
CA GLU A 101 15.91 0.33 -11.55
C GLU A 101 15.07 -0.94 -11.66
N ALA A 102 13.87 -0.96 -11.07
CA ALA A 102 12.93 -2.08 -11.17
C ALA A 102 12.47 -2.38 -12.61
N LEU A 103 12.48 -1.37 -13.48
CA LEU A 103 12.16 -1.49 -14.91
C LEU A 103 13.30 -2.06 -15.77
N ALA A 104 14.48 -2.30 -15.20
CA ALA A 104 15.58 -2.91 -15.93
C ALA A 104 15.19 -4.29 -16.51
N ASN A 105 15.86 -4.67 -17.62
CA ASN A 105 15.63 -5.95 -18.30
C ASN A 105 14.15 -6.19 -18.66
N ASP A 106 13.49 -5.18 -19.25
CA ASP A 106 12.07 -5.23 -19.61
C ASP A 106 11.15 -5.49 -18.41
N ALA A 107 11.41 -4.77 -17.31
CA ALA A 107 10.70 -4.90 -16.04
C ALA A 107 10.68 -6.33 -15.49
N ALA A 108 11.79 -7.07 -15.62
CA ALA A 108 11.88 -8.48 -15.23
C ALA A 108 11.41 -8.75 -13.80
N PHE A 109 11.58 -7.81 -12.87
CA PHE A 109 11.05 -7.91 -11.51
C PHE A 109 9.52 -7.85 -11.48
N HIS A 110 8.90 -6.86 -12.13
CA HIS A 110 7.44 -6.72 -12.21
C HIS A 110 6.77 -7.93 -12.85
N ARG A 111 7.40 -8.53 -13.89
CA ARG A 111 6.89 -9.74 -14.57
C ARG A 111 6.74 -10.96 -13.67
N ARG A 112 7.31 -10.93 -12.45
CA ARG A 112 7.21 -12.04 -11.48
C ARG A 112 5.82 -12.10 -10.83
N TYR A 113 5.16 -10.96 -10.64
CA TYR A 113 3.89 -10.88 -9.92
C TYR A 113 2.78 -10.13 -10.68
N MET A 114 3.10 -9.26 -11.63
CA MET A 114 2.09 -8.55 -12.43
C MET A 114 1.50 -9.45 -13.52
N VAL A 115 0.17 -9.46 -13.61
CA VAL A 115 -0.55 -10.13 -14.70
C VAL A 115 -0.65 -9.16 -15.87
N THR A 116 0.33 -9.19 -16.76
CA THR A 116 0.45 -8.27 -17.90
C THR A 116 0.78 -9.03 -19.20
N PRO A 117 0.28 -8.58 -20.37
CA PRO A 117 -0.58 -7.41 -20.55
C PRO A 117 -2.05 -7.66 -20.17
N VAL A 118 -2.76 -6.60 -19.81
CA VAL A 118 -4.22 -6.60 -19.58
C VAL A 118 -4.92 -6.00 -20.80
N GLU A 119 -5.80 -6.77 -21.44
CA GLU A 119 -6.61 -6.30 -22.56
C GLU A 119 -7.89 -5.61 -22.08
N VAL A 120 -8.13 -4.39 -22.56
CA VAL A 120 -9.36 -3.65 -22.30
C VAL A 120 -10.37 -4.03 -23.38
N ASN A 121 -11.33 -4.88 -23.04
CA ASN A 121 -12.37 -5.37 -23.96
C ASN A 121 -13.76 -5.33 -23.28
N PRO A 122 -14.34 -4.14 -23.04
CA PRO A 122 -15.59 -4.01 -22.29
C PRO A 122 -16.79 -4.65 -22.98
N SER A 123 -16.74 -4.82 -24.31
CA SER A 123 -17.83 -5.43 -25.10
C SER A 123 -17.67 -6.93 -25.31
N GLY A 124 -16.54 -7.52 -24.92
CA GLY A 124 -16.13 -8.89 -25.28
C GLY A 124 -15.76 -9.08 -26.76
N LYS A 125 -16.06 -8.11 -27.65
CA LYS A 125 -15.92 -8.26 -29.11
C LYS A 125 -14.64 -7.68 -29.68
N LYS A 126 -14.06 -6.66 -29.05
CA LYS A 126 -12.89 -5.94 -29.58
C LYS A 126 -12.05 -5.41 -28.42
N VAL A 127 -10.77 -5.74 -28.45
CA VAL A 127 -9.74 -5.10 -27.62
C VAL A 127 -9.59 -3.66 -28.08
N ILE A 128 -9.88 -2.70 -27.19
CA ILE A 128 -9.81 -1.26 -27.48
C ILE A 128 -8.56 -0.59 -26.91
N ALA A 129 -7.91 -1.23 -25.93
CA ALA A 129 -6.63 -0.80 -25.37
C ALA A 129 -5.93 -2.00 -24.72
N THR A 130 -4.63 -1.86 -24.45
CA THR A 130 -3.82 -2.86 -23.76
C THR A 130 -2.92 -2.16 -22.75
N VAL A 131 -3.08 -2.51 -21.47
CA VAL A 131 -2.24 -2.00 -20.38
C VAL A 131 -1.11 -2.99 -20.15
N LYS A 132 0.13 -2.58 -20.41
CA LYS A 132 1.31 -3.46 -20.31
C LYS A 132 2.06 -3.32 -19.01
N ASP A 133 2.07 -2.12 -18.45
CA ASP A 133 2.86 -1.71 -17.29
C ASP A 133 2.10 -0.61 -16.54
N ASP A 134 2.68 -0.11 -15.44
CA ASP A 134 2.13 1.04 -14.72
C ASP A 134 2.01 2.26 -15.64
N GLU A 135 0.82 2.87 -15.67
CA GLU A 135 0.54 4.09 -16.41
C GLU A 135 0.45 5.30 -15.47
N GLY A 136 0.58 6.51 -16.02
CA GLY A 136 0.52 7.74 -15.23
C GLY A 136 1.79 8.02 -14.41
N VAL A 137 2.89 7.34 -14.67
CA VAL A 137 4.20 7.64 -14.05
C VAL A 137 4.79 8.91 -14.66
N PHE A 138 5.10 9.89 -13.82
CA PHE A 138 5.68 11.17 -14.25
C PHE A 138 7.19 11.22 -14.02
N PRO A 139 7.99 11.72 -14.99
CA PRO A 139 9.41 11.95 -14.79
C PRO A 139 9.66 12.89 -13.60
N THR A 140 10.42 12.42 -12.62
CA THR A 140 10.77 13.20 -11.42
C THR A 140 12.23 13.66 -11.50
N THR A 141 12.45 14.96 -11.35
CA THR A 141 13.79 15.58 -11.34
C THR A 141 13.92 16.56 -10.18
N VAL A 142 15.16 16.85 -9.76
CA VAL A 142 15.46 17.83 -8.70
C VAL A 142 14.85 19.19 -9.05
N ASP A 143 15.12 19.70 -10.26
CA ASP A 143 14.59 20.98 -10.73
C ASP A 143 13.06 21.01 -10.84
N GLY A 144 12.45 19.86 -11.17
CA GLY A 144 11.00 19.71 -11.23
C GLY A 144 10.37 19.83 -9.85
N LEU A 145 10.92 19.11 -8.86
CA LEU A 145 10.46 19.14 -7.47
C LEU A 145 10.67 20.51 -6.83
N ALA A 146 11.82 21.16 -7.05
CA ALA A 146 12.13 22.48 -6.48
C ALA A 146 11.16 23.60 -6.91
N ARG A 147 10.42 23.41 -8.01
CA ARG A 147 9.41 24.37 -8.50
C ARG A 147 8.03 24.15 -7.86
N LEU A 148 7.82 23.03 -7.18
CA LEU A 148 6.52 22.71 -6.61
C LEU A 148 6.30 23.48 -5.31
N ARG A 149 5.10 24.05 -5.21
CA ARG A 149 4.63 24.67 -3.96
C ARG A 149 3.93 23.60 -3.10
N PRO A 150 3.94 23.75 -1.77
CA PRO A 150 3.10 22.96 -0.88
C PRO A 150 1.63 23.00 -1.31
N VAL A 151 0.91 21.90 -1.11
CA VAL A 151 -0.51 21.75 -1.45
C VAL A 151 -1.36 22.66 -0.56
N LEU A 152 -1.04 22.71 0.73
CA LEU A 152 -1.70 23.59 1.70
C LEU A 152 -0.90 24.87 1.96
N PRO A 153 -1.56 26.00 2.24
CA PRO A 153 -0.88 27.22 2.69
C PRO A 153 -0.05 26.95 3.95
N ASN A 154 1.20 27.44 3.97
CA ASN A 154 2.16 27.22 5.06
C ASN A 154 2.47 25.74 5.35
N GLY A 155 2.21 24.85 4.38
CA GLY A 155 2.56 23.44 4.44
C GLY A 155 3.98 23.14 3.93
N THR A 156 4.32 21.86 3.90
CA THR A 156 5.58 21.30 3.41
C THR A 156 5.35 20.21 2.35
N VAL A 157 4.16 19.60 2.31
CA VAL A 157 3.85 18.50 1.40
C VAL A 157 3.46 19.09 0.05
N THR A 158 4.24 18.77 -0.98
CA THR A 158 3.97 19.17 -2.37
C THR A 158 3.25 18.06 -3.15
N PHE A 159 2.73 18.37 -4.34
CA PHE A 159 2.20 17.34 -5.25
C PHE A 159 3.23 16.26 -5.62
N GLY A 160 4.53 16.57 -5.59
CA GLY A 160 5.59 15.58 -5.82
C GLY A 160 5.93 14.75 -4.58
N ALA A 161 5.40 15.09 -3.40
CA ALA A 161 5.65 14.40 -2.13
C ALA A 161 4.42 13.64 -1.63
N GLN A 162 3.37 13.52 -2.45
CA GLN A 162 2.16 12.77 -2.14
C GLN A 162 1.78 11.86 -3.31
N THR A 163 1.04 10.80 -3.02
CA THR A 163 0.46 9.95 -4.05
C THR A 163 -0.65 10.65 -4.82
N TYR A 164 -0.99 10.11 -5.99
CA TYR A 164 -2.16 10.51 -6.77
C TYR A 164 -3.13 9.33 -6.94
N PRO A 165 -4.43 9.60 -7.16
CA PRO A 165 -5.41 8.54 -7.38
C PRO A 165 -5.04 7.69 -8.60
N ALA A 166 -5.14 6.38 -8.46
CA ALA A 166 -4.93 5.43 -9.54
C ALA A 166 -5.93 4.28 -9.46
N ASP A 167 -6.00 3.52 -10.53
CA ASP A 167 -6.87 2.36 -10.66
C ASP A 167 -6.05 1.09 -10.59
N GLY A 168 -6.60 0.04 -9.97
CA GLY A 168 -5.90 -1.23 -9.89
C GLY A 168 -6.73 -2.32 -9.26
N ASN A 169 -6.26 -3.55 -9.44
CA ASN A 169 -6.74 -4.69 -8.67
C ASN A 169 -5.58 -5.62 -8.37
N ALA A 170 -5.68 -6.34 -7.27
CA ALA A 170 -4.70 -7.31 -6.84
C ALA A 170 -5.40 -8.44 -6.07
N GLY A 171 -4.83 -9.64 -6.15
CA GLY A 171 -5.38 -10.82 -5.51
C GLY A 171 -4.34 -11.77 -4.98
N MET A 172 -4.58 -12.34 -3.80
CA MET A 172 -3.75 -13.37 -3.19
C MET A 172 -4.62 -14.49 -2.64
N ILE A 173 -4.16 -15.73 -2.76
CA ILE A 173 -4.80 -16.88 -2.10
C ILE A 173 -4.10 -17.11 -0.77
N VAL A 174 -4.87 -17.11 0.31
CA VAL A 174 -4.39 -17.49 1.65
C VAL A 174 -4.96 -18.86 1.96
N THR A 175 -4.08 -19.81 2.30
CA THR A 175 -4.46 -21.21 2.51
C THR A 175 -3.42 -21.93 3.39
N THR A 176 -3.65 -23.21 3.65
CA THR A 176 -2.74 -24.06 4.41
C THR A 176 -1.45 -24.33 3.62
N GLN A 177 -0.37 -24.70 4.31
CA GLN A 177 0.91 -25.03 3.65
C GLN A 177 0.77 -26.14 2.61
N ALA A 178 0.00 -27.19 2.91
CA ALA A 178 -0.22 -28.31 2.00
C ALA A 178 -0.93 -27.86 0.71
N ARG A 179 -2.02 -27.09 0.86
CA ARG A 179 -2.78 -26.59 -0.28
C ARG A 179 -1.99 -25.55 -1.08
N ALA A 180 -1.17 -24.74 -0.42
CA ALA A 180 -0.27 -23.80 -1.09
C ALA A 180 0.76 -24.54 -1.98
N ALA A 181 1.31 -25.68 -1.51
CA ALA A 181 2.23 -26.49 -2.30
C ALA A 181 1.59 -27.08 -3.56
N GLU A 182 0.30 -27.42 -3.51
CA GLU A 182 -0.45 -27.89 -4.69
C GLU A 182 -0.74 -26.77 -5.71
N LEU A 183 -0.98 -25.55 -5.24
CA LEU A 183 -1.33 -24.39 -6.08
C LEU A 183 -0.10 -23.64 -6.63
N SER A 184 1.06 -23.80 -6.01
CA SER A 184 2.27 -23.03 -6.34
C SER A 184 2.95 -23.52 -7.61
N ARG A 185 3.46 -22.58 -8.41
CA ARG A 185 4.32 -22.89 -9.56
C ARG A 185 5.65 -23.50 -9.14
N ASP A 186 6.16 -23.11 -7.98
CA ASP A 186 7.34 -23.70 -7.35
C ASP A 186 7.04 -24.03 -5.87
N PRO A 187 6.75 -25.30 -5.53
CA PRO A 187 6.44 -25.71 -4.16
C PRO A 187 7.63 -25.64 -3.21
N LYS A 188 8.85 -25.37 -3.71
CA LYS A 188 10.04 -25.17 -2.87
C LYS A 188 10.07 -23.79 -2.23
N ILE A 189 9.28 -22.82 -2.73
CA ILE A 189 9.18 -21.49 -2.14
C ILE A 189 7.96 -21.47 -1.22
N LYS A 190 8.18 -21.57 0.09
CA LYS A 190 7.11 -21.46 1.09
C LYS A 190 6.97 -20.01 1.51
N ILE A 191 5.73 -19.52 1.49
CA ILE A 191 5.36 -18.18 1.94
C ILE A 191 4.49 -18.35 3.18
N GLN A 192 4.91 -17.76 4.30
CA GLN A 192 4.21 -17.84 5.56
C GLN A 192 3.89 -16.43 6.08
N ILE A 193 2.65 -16.23 6.52
CA ILE A 193 2.28 -15.09 7.36
C ILE A 193 2.67 -15.46 8.80
N VAL A 194 3.66 -14.76 9.35
CA VAL A 194 4.22 -15.04 10.68
C VAL A 194 3.41 -14.34 11.76
N SER A 195 3.03 -13.09 11.50
CA SER A 195 2.23 -12.29 12.42
C SER A 195 1.49 -11.19 11.67
N PHE A 196 0.37 -10.76 12.24
CA PHE A 196 -0.38 -9.58 11.83
C PHE A 196 -0.68 -8.72 13.05
N ALA A 197 -0.59 -7.41 12.89
CA ALA A 197 -0.98 -6.46 13.93
C ALA A 197 -1.66 -5.23 13.35
N GLN A 198 -2.45 -4.57 14.18
CA GLN A 198 -3.02 -3.25 13.91
C GLN A 198 -2.44 -2.23 14.89
N GLY A 199 -2.34 -0.99 14.43
CA GLY A 199 -1.94 0.16 15.22
C GLY A 199 -2.93 1.29 15.03
N ARG A 200 -3.02 2.17 16.03
CA ARG A 200 -3.76 3.42 15.97
C ARG A 200 -2.94 4.49 16.66
N VAL A 201 -3.05 5.73 16.18
CA VAL A 201 -2.40 6.89 16.78
C VAL A 201 -3.43 7.95 17.14
N LYS A 202 -2.96 9.07 17.68
CA LYS A 202 -3.81 10.23 17.97
C LYS A 202 -4.50 10.73 16.70
N LYS A 203 -5.66 11.34 16.92
CA LYS A 203 -6.55 11.81 15.87
C LYS A 203 -5.86 12.84 14.97
N GLY A 204 -5.93 12.66 13.65
CA GLY A 204 -5.35 13.57 12.66
C GLY A 204 -3.85 13.42 12.41
N PHE A 205 -3.26 12.26 12.74
CA PHE A 205 -1.81 11.96 12.59
C PHE A 205 -1.57 10.59 11.91
N MET A 206 -2.49 10.18 11.05
CA MET A 206 -2.49 8.90 10.31
C MET A 206 -1.12 8.39 9.83
N PRO A 207 -0.20 9.20 9.24
CA PRO A 207 1.11 8.70 8.81
C PRO A 207 1.93 8.01 9.93
N GLN A 208 1.75 8.44 11.19
CA GLN A 208 2.44 7.85 12.34
C GLN A 208 1.98 6.43 12.65
N ALA A 209 0.79 6.02 12.21
CA ALA A 209 0.17 4.75 12.58
C ALA A 209 0.95 3.52 12.13
N ASN A 210 1.77 3.63 11.07
CA ASN A 210 2.63 2.55 10.59
C ASN A 210 3.57 2.02 11.68
N VAL A 211 4.18 2.90 12.47
CA VAL A 211 5.17 2.53 13.48
C VAL A 211 4.61 1.63 14.58
N PRO A 212 3.50 1.96 15.27
CA PRO A 212 2.94 1.06 16.28
C PRO A 212 2.45 -0.27 15.68
N ALA A 213 1.88 -0.27 14.47
CA ALA A 213 1.49 -1.52 13.81
C ALA A 213 2.71 -2.40 13.52
N ALA A 214 3.77 -1.84 12.93
CA ALA A 214 5.01 -2.54 12.63
C ALA A 214 5.70 -3.08 13.88
N ARG A 215 5.87 -2.25 14.92
CA ARG A 215 6.46 -2.68 16.21
C ARG A 215 5.67 -3.83 16.84
N GLN A 216 4.34 -3.77 16.79
CA GLN A 216 3.50 -4.84 17.34
C GLN A 216 3.57 -6.13 16.51
N ALA A 217 3.59 -6.05 15.18
CA ALA A 217 3.75 -7.23 14.33
C ALA A 217 5.11 -7.91 14.57
N LEU A 218 6.22 -7.14 14.58
CA LEU A 218 7.55 -7.66 14.89
C LEU A 218 7.61 -8.30 16.28
N LYS A 219 7.01 -7.67 17.29
CA LYS A 219 6.91 -8.24 18.64
C LYS A 219 6.16 -9.57 18.67
N LEU A 220 5.04 -9.67 17.95
CA LEU A 220 4.27 -10.93 17.84
C LEU A 220 5.05 -12.02 17.09
N ALA A 221 5.87 -11.64 16.09
CA ALA A 221 6.78 -12.54 15.40
C ALA A 221 8.02 -12.92 16.22
N GLY A 222 8.28 -12.23 17.33
CA GLY A 222 9.49 -12.41 18.13
C GLY A 222 10.77 -11.95 17.43
N LEU A 223 10.69 -10.92 16.58
CA LEU A 223 11.80 -10.42 15.75
C LEU A 223 12.18 -8.98 16.11
N ASP A 224 13.46 -8.67 15.98
CA ASP A 224 13.97 -7.30 15.87
C ASP A 224 13.92 -6.83 14.41
N ILE A 225 13.78 -5.51 14.19
CA ILE A 225 13.78 -4.93 12.84
C ILE A 225 15.06 -5.24 12.05
N LYS A 226 16.20 -5.44 12.73
CA LYS A 226 17.48 -5.81 12.11
C LYS A 226 17.49 -7.21 11.49
N GLU A 227 16.54 -8.07 11.87
CA GLU A 227 16.39 -9.42 11.32
C GLU A 227 15.53 -9.44 10.05
N VAL A 228 14.87 -8.32 9.73
CA VAL A 228 14.06 -8.16 8.53
C VAL A 228 14.96 -7.83 7.34
N LYS A 229 14.87 -8.63 6.28
CA LYS A 229 15.67 -8.45 5.06
C LYS A 229 15.11 -7.41 4.09
N ALA A 230 13.79 -7.24 4.07
CA ALA A 230 13.10 -6.34 3.15
C ALA A 230 11.89 -5.68 3.82
N ILE A 231 11.69 -4.38 3.55
CA ILE A 231 10.63 -3.58 4.15
C ILE A 231 9.81 -2.91 3.03
N LYS A 232 8.49 -3.08 3.08
CA LYS A 232 7.53 -2.37 2.22
C LYS A 232 6.59 -1.53 3.07
N THR A 233 6.44 -0.27 2.71
CA THR A 233 5.62 0.70 3.45
C THR A 233 4.58 1.30 2.52
N HIS A 234 3.34 1.35 2.97
CA HIS A 234 2.36 2.25 2.37
C HIS A 234 2.72 3.67 2.79
N ASN A 235 3.16 4.46 1.81
CA ASN A 235 3.63 5.83 1.96
C ASN A 235 2.79 6.80 1.10
N PRO A 236 1.53 7.10 1.49
CA PRO A 236 0.69 8.07 0.78
C PRO A 236 1.34 9.46 0.71
N PHE A 237 2.25 9.75 1.64
CA PHE A 237 3.11 10.92 1.65
C PHE A 237 4.57 10.49 1.85
N ALA A 238 5.51 11.22 1.25
CA ALA A 238 6.95 10.93 1.37
C ALA A 238 7.44 10.95 2.83
N LEU A 239 6.81 11.78 3.68
CA LEU A 239 7.11 11.85 5.10
C LEU A 239 6.84 10.56 5.88
N ASN A 240 6.02 9.64 5.36
CA ASN A 240 5.78 8.35 6.01
C ASN A 240 7.09 7.57 6.18
N ASP A 241 7.91 7.54 5.13
CA ASP A 241 9.19 6.82 5.15
C ASP A 241 10.22 7.51 6.05
N ILE A 242 10.19 8.85 6.11
CA ILE A 242 11.04 9.65 7.00
C ILE A 242 10.69 9.36 8.46
N TYR A 243 9.40 9.38 8.79
CA TYR A 243 8.91 9.10 10.13
C TYR A 243 9.26 7.67 10.57
N ILE A 244 8.99 6.66 9.74
CA ILE A 244 9.34 5.27 10.03
C ILE A 244 10.86 5.12 10.20
N SER A 245 11.65 5.76 9.33
CA SER A 245 13.11 5.70 9.40
C SER A 245 13.65 6.21 10.74
N ARG A 246 13.16 7.37 11.20
CA ARG A 246 13.55 7.97 12.48
C ARG A 246 13.10 7.11 13.67
N GLU A 247 11.88 6.60 13.64
CA GLU A 247 11.28 5.85 14.76
C GLU A 247 11.77 4.41 14.88
N MET A 248 12.07 3.75 13.78
CA MET A 248 12.46 2.34 13.76
C MET A 248 13.96 2.13 13.54
N GLY A 249 14.74 3.20 13.35
CA GLY A 249 16.19 3.13 13.18
C GLY A 249 16.61 2.40 11.90
N VAL A 250 15.80 2.50 10.85
CA VAL A 250 16.04 1.87 9.54
C VAL A 250 16.29 2.93 8.47
N SER A 251 17.13 2.61 7.49
CA SER A 251 17.39 3.54 6.38
C SER A 251 16.17 3.68 5.47
N LYS A 252 15.87 4.92 5.05
CA LYS A 252 14.86 5.19 4.00
C LYS A 252 15.16 4.43 2.71
N ALA A 253 16.44 4.22 2.40
CA ALA A 253 16.90 3.51 1.20
C ALA A 253 16.68 1.98 1.26
N ALA A 254 16.44 1.42 2.45
CA ALA A 254 16.14 0.00 2.64
C ALA A 254 14.63 -0.32 2.59
N MET A 255 13.80 0.70 2.39
CA MET A 255 12.35 0.56 2.20
C MET A 255 12.03 0.68 0.72
N ASN A 256 10.98 -0.03 0.27
CA ASN A 256 10.37 0.19 -1.04
C ASN A 256 11.39 0.13 -2.19
N ASN A 257 12.26 -0.89 -2.17
CA ASN A 257 13.39 -1.08 -3.09
C ASN A 257 13.06 -1.13 -4.59
N TYR A 258 11.78 -1.17 -4.98
CA TYR A 258 11.30 -1.16 -6.37
C TYR A 258 10.40 0.05 -6.65
N GLY A 259 10.54 1.12 -5.87
CA GLY A 259 9.65 2.26 -5.89
C GLY A 259 8.44 2.08 -4.97
N SER A 260 7.47 2.98 -5.09
CA SER A 260 6.28 3.00 -4.23
C SER A 260 5.12 3.72 -4.92
N SER A 261 3.95 3.72 -4.28
CA SER A 261 2.74 4.38 -4.79
C SER A 261 2.91 5.88 -5.04
N LEU A 262 3.95 6.51 -4.49
CA LEU A 262 4.33 7.90 -4.85
C LEU A 262 4.66 8.03 -6.35
N VAL A 263 5.14 6.96 -6.98
CA VAL A 263 5.61 6.94 -8.38
C VAL A 263 4.58 6.36 -9.33
N TRP A 264 3.93 5.26 -8.95
CA TRP A 264 2.99 4.51 -9.80
C TRP A 264 1.52 4.71 -9.43
N GLY A 265 1.23 5.64 -8.51
CA GLY A 265 -0.13 5.99 -8.09
C GLY A 265 -0.65 5.11 -6.96
N HIS A 266 -1.80 5.48 -6.39
CA HIS A 266 -2.31 4.85 -5.17
C HIS A 266 -3.76 4.36 -5.32
N PRO A 267 -3.98 3.17 -5.92
CA PRO A 267 -5.24 2.44 -5.74
C PRO A 267 -5.28 1.93 -4.29
N GLN A 268 -6.28 2.32 -3.50
CA GLN A 268 -6.28 2.22 -2.03
C GLN A 268 -5.93 0.81 -1.51
N GLY A 269 -6.88 -0.12 -1.62
CA GLY A 269 -6.68 -1.53 -1.22
C GLY A 269 -5.59 -2.26 -2.01
N PRO A 270 -5.54 -2.14 -3.35
CA PRO A 270 -4.54 -2.82 -4.17
C PRO A 270 -3.09 -2.45 -3.86
N THR A 271 -2.83 -1.22 -3.39
CA THR A 271 -1.47 -0.78 -3.00
C THR A 271 -0.84 -1.70 -1.96
N GLY A 272 -1.57 -2.02 -0.89
CA GLY A 272 -1.06 -2.92 0.14
C GLY A 272 -0.81 -4.34 -0.38
N MET A 273 -1.70 -4.84 -1.25
CA MET A 273 -1.52 -6.17 -1.86
C MET A 273 -0.32 -6.23 -2.80
N ARG A 274 -0.15 -5.23 -3.67
CA ARG A 274 1.03 -5.12 -4.54
C ARG A 274 2.32 -5.09 -3.71
N LEU A 275 2.38 -4.25 -2.68
CA LEU A 275 3.55 -4.15 -1.81
C LEU A 275 3.87 -5.49 -1.12
N MET A 276 2.87 -6.26 -0.70
CA MET A 276 3.10 -7.62 -0.18
C MET A 276 3.63 -8.59 -1.25
N MET A 277 3.13 -8.52 -2.50
CA MET A 277 3.66 -9.32 -3.61
C MET A 277 5.12 -8.97 -3.91
N GLU A 278 5.43 -7.67 -3.98
CA GLU A 278 6.81 -7.19 -4.14
C GLU A 278 7.71 -7.67 -3.01
N LEU A 279 7.23 -7.64 -1.77
CA LEU A 279 7.97 -8.16 -0.61
C LEU A 279 8.28 -9.66 -0.75
N ILE A 280 7.30 -10.46 -1.18
CA ILE A 280 7.47 -11.90 -1.39
C ILE A 280 8.53 -12.16 -2.47
N GLU A 281 8.42 -11.50 -3.61
CA GLU A 281 9.34 -11.69 -4.74
C GLU A 281 10.76 -11.21 -4.41
N GLU A 282 10.89 -10.08 -3.69
CA GLU A 282 12.17 -9.60 -3.21
C GLU A 282 12.84 -10.61 -2.27
N LEU A 283 12.11 -11.12 -1.28
CA LEU A 283 12.65 -12.12 -0.38
C LEU A 283 13.03 -13.41 -1.12
N ALA A 284 12.25 -13.84 -2.11
CA ALA A 284 12.58 -15.00 -2.93
C ALA A 284 13.90 -14.80 -3.69
N LEU A 285 14.12 -13.63 -4.28
CA LEU A 285 15.39 -13.28 -4.94
C LEU A 285 16.57 -13.20 -3.96
N LEU A 286 16.33 -12.81 -2.71
CA LEU A 286 17.32 -12.81 -1.62
C LEU A 286 17.57 -14.20 -1.00
N GLY A 287 16.95 -15.26 -1.53
CA GLY A 287 17.08 -16.63 -1.03
C GLY A 287 16.25 -16.93 0.23
N GLY A 288 15.23 -16.12 0.49
CA GLY A 288 14.33 -16.22 1.64
C GLY A 288 14.73 -15.33 2.82
N GLY A 289 13.92 -15.34 3.87
CA GLY A 289 14.09 -14.53 5.08
C GLY A 289 12.77 -13.94 5.56
N TYR A 290 12.87 -13.04 6.55
CA TYR A 290 11.73 -12.29 7.09
C TYR A 290 11.57 -10.95 6.38
N GLY A 291 10.33 -10.58 6.09
CA GLY A 291 9.95 -9.31 5.50
C GLY A 291 8.88 -8.61 6.32
N LEU A 292 8.86 -7.28 6.26
CA LEU A 292 7.85 -6.46 6.91
C LEU A 292 7.07 -5.65 5.87
N PHE A 293 5.75 -5.81 5.87
CA PHE A 293 4.84 -4.84 5.27
C PHE A 293 4.14 -4.05 6.37
N THR A 294 4.03 -2.73 6.23
CA THR A 294 3.14 -1.89 7.06
C THR A 294 2.41 -0.87 6.20
N GLY A 295 1.13 -0.66 6.49
CA GLY A 295 0.40 0.41 5.85
C GLY A 295 -0.66 1.08 6.70
N CYS A 296 -0.65 2.41 6.64
CA CYS A 296 -1.61 3.30 7.29
C CYS A 296 -2.91 3.42 6.48
N ALA A 297 -3.97 3.84 7.14
CA ALA A 297 -5.29 4.04 6.57
C ALA A 297 -6.00 5.20 7.28
N ALA A 298 -6.98 5.76 6.58
CA ALA A 298 -8.00 6.65 7.12
C ALA A 298 -8.52 6.17 8.50
N GLY A 299 -8.84 7.12 9.36
CA GLY A 299 -9.18 6.92 10.76
C GLY A 299 -7.99 6.74 11.68
N ASP A 300 -6.80 7.22 11.29
CA ASP A 300 -5.56 7.20 12.09
C ASP A 300 -5.11 5.80 12.52
N THR A 301 -5.33 4.81 11.63
CA THR A 301 -4.98 3.41 11.87
C THR A 301 -3.92 2.91 10.90
N ALA A 302 -3.33 1.76 11.20
CA ALA A 302 -2.50 1.00 10.29
C ALA A 302 -2.62 -0.49 10.56
N ALA A 303 -2.15 -1.26 9.60
CA ALA A 303 -1.93 -2.69 9.74
C ALA A 303 -0.53 -3.07 9.26
N ALA A 304 0.06 -4.08 9.89
CA ALA A 304 1.36 -4.62 9.51
C ALA A 304 1.30 -6.15 9.44
N VAL A 305 2.11 -6.71 8.55
CA VAL A 305 2.27 -8.15 8.33
C VAL A 305 3.76 -8.46 8.30
N VAL A 306 4.17 -9.45 9.09
CA VAL A 306 5.49 -10.07 8.93
C VAL A 306 5.32 -11.33 8.08
N LEU A 307 6.07 -11.38 6.98
CA LEU A 307 6.12 -12.54 6.10
C LEU A 307 7.45 -13.27 6.29
N LYS A 308 7.43 -14.59 6.08
CA LYS A 308 8.63 -15.40 5.91
C LYS A 308 8.56 -16.09 4.55
N VAL A 309 9.63 -15.98 3.78
CA VAL A 309 9.82 -16.72 2.53
C VAL A 309 11.00 -17.67 2.70
N GLY A 310 10.91 -18.93 2.27
CA GLY A 310 12.02 -19.88 2.33
C GLY A 310 11.65 -21.30 1.91
N GLY A 311 12.66 -22.16 1.73
CA GLY A 311 12.49 -23.59 1.44
C GLY A 311 12.39 -24.46 2.68
#